data_AF-A0A318JN43-F1
#
_entry.id   AF-A0A318JN43-F1
#
_cell.length_a   1.000
_cell.length_b   1.000
_cell.length_c   1.000
_cell.angle_alpha   90.00
_cell.angle_beta   90.00
_cell.angle_gamma   90.00
#
_symmetry.space_group_name_H-M   'P 1'
#
loop_
_entity.id
_entity.type
_entity.pdbx_description
1 polymer ?
#
loop_
_entity_poly.entity_id
_entity_poly.type
_entity_poly.pdbx_seq_one_letter_code
_entity_poly.pdbx_strand_id
1 'polypeptide(L)' 'MATRIRRKHGLPRDEYLARNREFCKHGTDLPQSKLDADMVRQIRADAGTHSQRQLAMRYQVHQTTIHKILNYTTWVHVL' A
#
# COMPACT_ATOMS: atom_id res chain seq x y z
N MET A 1 -17.22 14.05 -33.14
CA MET A 1 -16.95 15.03 -32.06
C MET A 1 -16.13 14.34 -30.98
N ALA A 2 -14.80 14.48 -30.98
CA ALA A 2 -13.93 13.81 -30.00
C ALA A 2 -13.85 14.67 -28.73
N THR A 3 -14.45 14.20 -27.63
CA THR A 3 -14.40 14.88 -26.34
C THR A 3 -12.96 14.88 -25.84
N ARG A 4 -12.33 16.06 -25.77
CA ARG A 4 -10.96 16.23 -25.30
C ARG A 4 -10.90 15.99 -23.78
N ILE A 5 -10.46 14.82 -23.36
CA ILE A 5 -10.38 14.47 -21.94
C ILE A 5 -9.14 15.12 -21.32
N ARG A 6 -9.31 16.26 -20.64
CA ARG A 6 -8.28 16.86 -19.78
C ARG A 6 -8.30 16.20 -18.40
N ARG A 7 -7.72 15.01 -18.26
CA ARG A 7 -7.58 14.33 -16.95
C ARG A 7 -6.20 13.71 -16.82
N LYS A 8 -5.72 13.54 -15.58
CA LYS A 8 -4.37 13.05 -15.23
C LYS A 8 -3.96 11.78 -16.00
N HIS A 9 -4.92 10.91 -16.32
CA HIS A 9 -4.67 9.64 -17.02
C HIS A 9 -5.20 9.60 -18.47
N GLY A 10 -5.80 10.69 -18.98
CA GLY A 10 -6.38 10.72 -20.34
C GLY A 10 -7.63 9.85 -20.55
N LEU A 11 -8.14 9.19 -19.50
CA LEU A 11 -9.25 8.24 -19.57
C LEU A 11 -10.62 8.84 -19.15
N PRO A 12 -11.73 8.34 -19.71
CA PRO A 12 -13.09 8.54 -19.20
C PRO A 12 -13.23 8.14 -17.71
N ARG A 13 -14.27 8.64 -17.02
CA ARG A 13 -14.39 8.47 -15.54
C ARG A 13 -14.63 7.02 -15.16
N ASP A 14 -15.57 6.42 -15.86
CA ASP A 14 -16.01 5.04 -15.80
C ASP A 14 -14.84 4.08 -16.03
N GLU A 15 -14.06 4.28 -17.09
CA GLU A 15 -12.89 3.45 -17.37
C GLU A 15 -11.81 3.59 -16.27
N TYR A 16 -11.55 4.81 -15.81
CA TYR A 16 -10.64 5.03 -14.69
C TYR A 16 -11.11 4.32 -13.42
N LEU A 17 -12.40 4.35 -13.09
CA LEU A 17 -12.92 3.70 -11.88
C LEU A 17 -12.83 2.17 -11.97
N ALA A 18 -13.05 1.60 -13.15
CA ALA A 18 -12.88 0.17 -13.39
C ALA A 18 -11.41 -0.28 -13.23
N ARG A 19 -10.46 0.55 -13.64
CA ARG A 19 -9.01 0.23 -13.70
C ARG A 19 -8.16 0.95 -12.64
N ASN A 20 -8.78 1.57 -11.64
CA ASN A 20 -8.07 2.47 -10.71
C ASN A 20 -6.85 1.81 -10.04
N ARG A 21 -6.94 0.50 -9.76
CA ARG A 21 -5.89 -0.29 -9.12
C ARG A 21 -4.60 -0.35 -9.95
N GLU A 22 -4.69 -0.28 -11.28
CA GLU A 22 -3.53 -0.26 -12.18
C GLU A 22 -2.73 1.06 -12.08
N PHE A 23 -3.39 2.15 -11.67
CA PHE A 23 -2.78 3.48 -11.60
C PHE A 23 -2.38 3.88 -10.18
N CYS A 24 -2.86 3.16 -9.17
CA CYS A 24 -2.49 3.39 -7.78
C CYS A 24 -1.08 2.89 -7.52
N LYS A 25 -0.14 3.82 -7.35
CA LYS A 25 1.22 3.53 -6.88
C LYS A 25 1.20 2.68 -5.61
N HIS A 26 1.99 1.63 -5.56
CA HIS A 26 2.18 0.80 -4.38
C HIS A 26 3.23 1.45 -3.46
N GLY A 27 3.33 1.00 -2.21
CA GLY A 27 4.15 1.68 -1.21
C GLY A 27 5.60 1.90 -1.67
N THR A 28 6.23 0.90 -2.31
CA THR A 28 7.59 1.01 -2.86
C THR A 28 7.74 2.01 -4.01
N ASP A 29 6.64 2.36 -4.70
CA ASP A 29 6.65 3.35 -5.79
C ASP A 29 6.55 4.80 -5.27
N LEU A 30 6.42 4.95 -3.95
CA LEU A 30 6.32 6.23 -3.26
C LEU A 30 7.63 6.48 -2.47
N PRO A 31 8.45 7.46 -2.87
CA PRO A 31 9.73 7.73 -2.19
C PRO A 31 9.56 8.15 -0.71
N GLN A 32 8.36 8.60 -0.34
CA GLN A 32 8.01 8.94 1.04
C GLN A 32 7.52 7.75 1.88
N SER A 33 7.38 6.54 1.31
CA SER A 33 6.98 5.37 2.07
C SER A 33 8.09 4.96 3.03
N LYS A 34 7.76 4.83 4.31
CA LYS A 34 8.68 4.31 5.33
C LYS A 34 8.89 2.80 5.25
N LEU A 35 8.03 2.10 4.52
CA LEU A 35 8.03 0.65 4.41
C LEU A 35 8.30 0.25 2.97
N ASP A 36 9.13 -0.76 2.81
CA ASP A 36 9.33 -1.50 1.57
C ASP A 36 8.74 -2.92 1.67
N ALA A 37 8.85 -3.69 0.59
CA ALA A 37 8.32 -5.05 0.54
C ALA A 37 9.04 -6.01 1.52
N ASP A 38 10.35 -5.84 1.73
CA ASP A 38 11.13 -6.73 2.60
C ASP A 38 10.83 -6.50 4.07
N MET A 39 10.67 -5.24 4.47
CA MET A 39 10.21 -4.86 5.80
C MET A 39 8.81 -5.41 6.07
N VAL A 40 7.91 -5.38 5.08
CA VAL A 40 6.57 -5.97 5.21
C VAL A 40 6.63 -7.48 5.44
N ARG A 41 7.49 -8.19 4.70
CA ARG A 41 7.73 -9.64 4.93
C ARG A 41 8.25 -9.89 6.33
N GLN A 42 9.21 -9.08 6.78
CA GLN A 42 9.76 -9.21 8.13
C GLN A 42 8.73 -8.93 9.22
N ILE A 43 7.88 -7.91 9.04
CA ILE A 43 6.76 -7.61 9.96
C ILE A 43 5.84 -8.82 10.13
N ARG A 44 5.53 -9.53 9.03
CA ARG A 44 4.68 -10.72 9.07
C ARG A 44 5.37 -11.91 9.73
N ALA A 45 6.65 -12.11 9.44
CA ALA A 45 7.47 -13.15 10.08
C ALA A 45 7.57 -12.93 11.60
N ASP A 46 7.71 -11.67 12.03
CA ASP A 46 7.90 -11.29 13.44
C ASP A 46 6.59 -11.22 14.24
N ALA A 47 5.43 -11.37 13.60
CA ALA A 47 4.11 -11.18 14.21
C ALA A 47 3.80 -12.14 15.37
N GLY A 48 4.42 -13.31 15.39
CA GLY A 48 4.30 -14.31 16.47
C GLY A 48 5.24 -14.06 17.65
N THR A 49 6.28 -13.26 17.46
CA THR A 49 7.33 -13.01 18.46
C THR A 49 7.20 -11.63 19.11
N HIS A 50 6.63 -10.67 18.39
CA HIS A 50 6.50 -9.28 18.83
C HIS A 50 5.05 -8.81 18.80
N SER A 51 4.67 -8.03 19.80
CA SER A 51 3.39 -7.32 19.78
C SER A 51 3.36 -6.28 18.63
N GLN A 52 2.14 -5.98 18.15
CA GLN A 52 1.95 -4.94 17.13
C GLN A 52 2.50 -3.58 17.55
N ARG A 53 2.49 -3.27 18.86
CA ARG A 53 3.06 -2.03 19.41
C ARG A 53 4.59 -2.02 19.29
N GLN A 54 5.26 -3.13 19.60
CA GLN A 54 6.72 -3.25 19.44
C GLN A 54 7.13 -3.14 17.97
N LEU A 55 6.40 -3.80 17.07
CA LEU A 55 6.63 -3.69 15.63
C LEU A 55 6.43 -2.24 15.14
N ALA A 56 5.36 -1.57 15.59
CA ALA A 56 5.10 -0.17 15.24
C ALA A 56 6.26 0.75 15.64
N MET A 57 6.80 0.56 16.85
CA MET A 57 7.97 1.31 17.32
C MET A 57 9.22 1.00 16.49
N ARG A 58 9.48 -0.28 16.20
CA ARG A 58 10.66 -0.73 15.45
C ARG A 58 10.70 -0.15 14.03
N TYR A 59 9.56 -0.16 13.33
CA TYR A 59 9.44 0.32 11.96
C TYR A 59 8.99 1.79 11.87
N GLN A 60 8.88 2.50 13.00
CA GLN A 60 8.45 3.90 13.09
C GLN A 60 7.15 4.21 12.32
N VAL A 61 6.18 3.31 12.41
CA VAL A 61 4.85 3.41 11.81
C VAL A 61 3.76 3.33 12.89
N HIS A 62 2.53 3.70 12.54
CA HIS A 62 1.41 3.57 13.46
C HIS A 62 1.02 2.11 13.67
N GLN A 63 0.51 1.76 14.86
CA GLN A 63 0.04 0.42 15.18
C GLN A 63 -1.04 -0.08 14.20
N THR A 64 -1.94 0.82 13.76
CA THR A 64 -2.96 0.50 12.74
C THR A 64 -2.32 0.06 11.41
N THR A 65 -1.16 0.60 11.04
CA THR A 65 -0.45 0.19 9.83
C THR A 65 0.03 -1.26 9.96
N ILE A 66 0.62 -1.62 11.10
CA ILE A 66 0.99 -3.01 11.40
C ILE A 66 -0.24 -3.92 11.36
N HIS A 67 -1.33 -3.53 12.02
CA HIS A 67 -2.58 -4.29 12.01
C HIS A 67 -3.08 -4.56 10.58
N LYS A 68 -3.08 -3.56 9.69
CA LYS A 68 -3.52 -3.71 8.30
C LYS A 68 -2.58 -4.61 7.48
N ILE A 69 -1.28 -4.55 7.75
CA ILE A 69 -0.26 -5.41 7.10
C ILE A 69 -0.46 -6.88 7.50
N LEU A 70 -0.68 -7.14 8.79
CA LEU A 70 -0.88 -8.49 9.33
C LEU A 70 -2.20 -9.12 8.88
N ASN A 71 -3.24 -8.31 8.70
CA ASN A 71 -4.54 -8.77 8.19
C ASN A 71 -4.67 -8.69 6.66
N TYR A 72 -3.57 -8.52 5.93
CA TYR A 72 -3.55 -8.46 4.46
C TYR A 72 -4.53 -7.44 3.84
N THR A 73 -4.88 -6.39 4.60
CA THR A 73 -5.76 -5.30 4.13
C THR A 73 -4.96 -4.30 3.29
N THR A 74 -3.68 -4.14 3.61
CA THR A 74 -2.70 -3.36 2.82
C THR A 74 -1.53 -4.27 2.46
N TRP A 75 -0.74 -3.85 1.45
CA TRP A 75 0.41 -4.64 0.98
C TRP A 75 0.06 -6.08 0.58
N VAL A 76 -1.13 -6.27 0.02
CA VAL A 76 -1.67 -7.60 -0.36
C VAL A 76 -0.84 -8.29 -1.46
N HIS A 77 -0.12 -7.51 -2.26
CA HIS A 77 0.76 -7.99 -3.33
C HIS A 77 2.10 -8.53 -2.80
N VAL A 78 2.49 -8.18 -1.58
CA VAL A 78 3.62 -8.80 -0.89
C VAL A 78 3.07 -10.05 -0.23
N LEU A 79 3.76 -11.18 -0.37
CA LEU A 79 3.49 -12.43 0.34
C LEU A 79 4.52 -12.58 1.46
#